data_AF-A0A9D1Z536-F1
#
_entry.id   AF-A0A9D1Z536-F1
#
_cell.length_a   1.000
_cell.length_b   1.000
_cell.length_c   1.000
_cell.angle_alpha   90.00
_cell.angle_beta   90.00
_cell.angle_gamma   90.00
#
_symmetry.space_group_name_H-M   'P 1'
#
loop_
_entity.id
_entity.type
_entity.pdbx_description
1 polymer ?
#
loop_
_entity_poly.entity_id
_entity_poly.type
_entity_poly.pdbx_seq_one_letter_code
_entity_poly.pdbx_strand_id
1 'polypeptide(L)'
;MERYTQHSRTGWQVPEGLEQAAAERLAHFEDAYEDIRSKQARLEEQMEPLRAAGKQKSVRFRELLGEKLMLQQMVMILESHGLT
;
A
#
# COMPACT_ATOMS: atom_id res chain seq x y z
N MET A 1 -11.42 13.49 -5.44
CA MET A 1 -11.98 12.85 -4.23
C MET A 1 -12.43 13.95 -3.29
N GLU A 2 -13.62 13.83 -2.72
CA GLU A 2 -14.09 14.76 -1.69
C GLU A 2 -13.27 14.56 -0.41
N ARG A 3 -12.74 15.64 0.16
CA ARG A 3 -11.85 15.59 1.32
C ARG A 3 -12.64 15.80 2.59
N TYR A 4 -12.65 14.81 3.49
CA TYR A 4 -13.29 14.92 4.81
C TYR A 4 -12.37 15.51 5.89
N THR A 5 -11.08 15.68 5.60
CA THR A 5 -10.12 16.29 6.52
C THR A 5 -9.83 17.74 6.16
N GLN A 6 -9.76 18.59 7.17
CA GLN A 6 -9.42 20.00 7.08
C GLN A 6 -8.17 20.27 7.91
N HIS A 7 -7.28 21.12 7.41
CA HIS A 7 -6.11 21.55 8.17
C HIS A 7 -6.47 22.78 9.02
N SER A 8 -6.39 22.63 10.34
CA SER A 8 -6.65 23.70 11.30
C SER A 8 -5.35 24.19 11.95
N ARG A 9 -5.44 25.17 12.85
CA ARG A 9 -4.28 25.63 13.65
C ARG A 9 -3.74 24.56 14.60
N THR A 10 -4.54 23.56 14.96
CA THR A 10 -4.18 22.51 15.94
C THR A 10 -3.93 21.14 15.30
N GLY A 11 -3.99 21.05 13.96
CA GLY A 11 -3.80 19.81 13.20
C GLY A 11 -4.97 19.47 12.27
N TRP A 12 -5.06 18.21 11.86
CA TRP A 12 -6.14 17.72 11.02
C TRP A 12 -7.43 17.53 11.82
N GLN A 13 -8.55 18.00 11.27
CA GLN A 13 -9.88 17.86 11.86
C GLN A 13 -10.85 17.32 10.82
N VAL A 14 -11.89 16.62 11.30
CA VAL A 14 -13.05 16.22 10.50
C VAL A 14 -14.21 17.14 10.91
N PRO A 15 -14.93 17.76 9.97
CA PRO A 15 -16.08 18.58 10.31
C PRO A 15 -17.21 17.73 10.92
N GLU A 16 -17.99 18.39 11.78
CA GLU A 16 -19.07 17.76 12.53
C GLU A 16 -20.07 17.05 11.60
N GLY A 17 -20.42 15.81 11.94
CA GLY A 17 -21.34 14.97 11.17
C GLY A 17 -20.69 14.13 10.08
N LEU A 18 -19.39 14.27 9.82
CA LEU A 18 -18.64 13.43 8.86
C LEU A 18 -17.68 12.43 9.53
N GLU A 19 -17.67 12.33 10.86
CA GLU A 19 -16.73 11.52 11.62
C GLU A 19 -16.79 10.05 11.22
N GLN A 20 -18.00 9.49 11.13
CA GLN A 20 -18.19 8.08 10.75
C GLN A 20 -17.72 7.82 9.31
N ALA A 21 -18.06 8.69 8.37
CA ALA A 21 -17.64 8.56 6.97
C ALA A 21 -16.11 8.72 6.81
N ALA A 22 -15.49 9.58 7.63
CA ALA A 22 -14.04 9.72 7.67
C ALA A 22 -13.36 8.48 8.27
N ALA A 23 -13.93 7.91 9.34
CA ALA A 23 -13.43 6.68 9.96
C ALA A 23 -13.52 5.47 9.02
N GLU A 24 -14.65 5.29 8.34
CA GLU A 24 -14.81 4.22 7.34
C GLU A 24 -13.81 4.35 6.19
N ARG A 25 -13.58 5.57 5.72
CA ARG A 25 -12.56 5.79 4.68
C ARG A 25 -11.16 5.49 5.19
N LEU A 26 -10.85 5.85 6.44
CA LEU A 26 -9.56 5.52 7.04
C LEU A 26 -9.38 3.99 7.13
N ALA A 27 -10.40 3.27 7.60
CA ALA A 27 -10.38 1.80 7.66
C ALA A 27 -10.12 1.19 6.27
N HIS A 28 -10.76 1.69 5.22
CA HIS A 28 -10.48 1.23 3.85
C HIS A 28 -9.05 1.53 3.37
N PHE A 29 -8.45 2.63 3.81
CA PHE A 29 -7.03 2.90 3.53
C PHE A 29 -6.12 1.94 4.28
N GLU A 30 -6.44 1.61 5.53
CA GLU A 30 -5.70 0.64 6.36
C GLU A 30 -5.79 -0.77 5.75
N ASP A 31 -7.00 -1.24 5.41
CA ASP A 31 -7.22 -2.51 4.71
C ASP A 31 -6.42 -2.59 3.40
N ALA A 32 -6.44 -1.51 2.61
CA ALA A 32 -5.70 -1.45 1.35
C ALA A 32 -4.18 -1.52 1.57
N TYR A 33 -3.67 -0.90 2.64
CA TYR A 33 -2.26 -0.99 3.00
C TYR A 33 -1.90 -2.43 3.39
N GLU A 34 -2.70 -3.08 4.24
CA GLU A 34 -2.49 -4.48 4.61
C GLU A 34 -2.50 -5.42 3.40
N ASP A 35 -3.43 -5.20 2.47
CA ASP A 35 -3.51 -5.96 1.22
C ASP A 35 -2.26 -5.80 0.36
N ILE A 36 -1.72 -4.59 0.24
CA ILE A 36 -0.47 -4.33 -0.48
C ILE A 36 0.69 -5.10 0.17
N ARG A 37 0.79 -5.06 1.50
CA ARG A 37 1.85 -5.78 2.26
C ARG A 37 1.72 -7.29 2.13
N SER A 38 0.50 -7.82 2.20
CA SER A 38 0.19 -9.24 1.99
C SER A 38 0.58 -9.69 0.58
N LYS A 39 0.26 -8.90 -0.45
CA LYS A 39 0.68 -9.18 -1.83
C LYS A 39 2.20 -9.15 -2.00
N GLN A 40 2.90 -8.20 -1.39
CA GLN A 40 4.37 -8.17 -1.41
C GLN A 40 4.98 -9.44 -0.83
N ALA A 41 4.47 -9.93 0.31
CA ALA A 41 4.93 -11.18 0.93
C ALA A 41 4.71 -12.38 -0.01
N ARG A 42 3.51 -12.50 -0.58
CA ARG A 42 3.16 -13.56 -1.54
C ARG A 42 4.01 -13.54 -2.82
N LEU A 43 4.40 -12.35 -3.29
CA LEU A 43 5.30 -12.25 -4.44
C LEU A 43 6.69 -12.77 -4.09
N GLU A 44 7.21 -12.47 -2.90
CA GLU A 44 8.51 -12.99 -2.47
C GLU A 44 8.50 -14.53 -2.39
N GLU A 45 7.44 -15.11 -1.82
CA GLU A 45 7.23 -16.55 -1.77
C GLU A 45 7.22 -17.20 -3.17
N GLN A 46 6.61 -16.54 -4.16
CA GLN A 46 6.59 -17.02 -5.54
C GLN A 46 7.94 -16.87 -6.26
N MET A 47 8.71 -15.83 -5.91
CA MET A 47 10.01 -15.56 -6.51
C MET A 47 11.11 -16.47 -5.97
N GLU A 48 11.00 -16.92 -4.72
CA GLU A 48 12.01 -17.75 -4.06
C GLU A 48 12.34 -19.07 -4.80
N PRO A 49 11.38 -19.92 -5.22
CA PRO A 49 11.70 -21.13 -5.97
C PRO A 49 12.35 -20.84 -7.33
N LEU A 50 12.00 -19.72 -7.97
CA LEU A 50 12.65 -19.29 -9.21
C LEU A 50 14.10 -18.85 -8.95
N ARG A 51 14.36 -18.22 -7.81
CA ARG A 51 15.71 -17.81 -7.38
C ARG A 51 16.58 -19.03 -7.09
N ALA A 52 16.05 -20.00 -6.33
CA ALA A 52 16.72 -21.27 -6.03
C ALA A 52 17.02 -22.08 -7.29
N ALA A 53 16.16 -22.02 -8.31
CA ALA A 53 16.36 -22.67 -9.60
C ALA A 53 17.25 -21.86 -10.58
N GLY A 54 17.81 -20.71 -10.18
CA GLY A 54 18.62 -19.85 -11.04
C GLY A 54 17.85 -19.14 -12.17
N LYS A 55 16.51 -19.11 -12.12
CA LYS A 55 15.61 -18.60 -13.18
C LYS A 55 15.35 -17.09 -13.10
N GLN A 56 16.28 -16.31 -12.57
CA GLN A 56 16.12 -14.85 -12.38
C GLN A 56 15.99 -14.08 -13.72
N LYS A 57 16.49 -14.65 -14.82
CA LYS A 57 16.34 -14.08 -16.18
C LYS A 57 15.09 -14.53 -16.92
N SER A 58 14.23 -15.34 -16.28
CA SER A 58 12.97 -15.79 -16.90
C SER A 58 11.98 -14.64 -17.03
N VAL A 59 11.06 -14.74 -18.00
CA VAL A 59 9.95 -13.78 -18.17
C VAL A 59 9.12 -13.72 -16.88
N ARG A 60 8.76 -14.88 -16.33
CA ARG A 60 7.98 -14.98 -15.09
C ARG A 60 8.64 -14.27 -13.90
N PHE A 61 9.95 -14.43 -13.72
CA PHE A 61 10.65 -13.74 -12.64
C PHE A 61 10.64 -12.21 -12.85
N ARG A 62 10.83 -11.74 -14.09
CA ARG A 62 10.77 -10.31 -14.40
C ARG A 62 9.38 -9.71 -14.18
N GLU A 63 8.31 -10.44 -14.50
CA GLU A 63 6.93 -10.01 -14.21
C GLU A 63 6.71 -9.85 -12.71
N LEU A 64 7.06 -10.87 -11.91
CA LEU A 64 6.92 -10.83 -10.45
C LEU A 64 7.78 -9.70 -9.84
N LEU A 65 8.99 -9.49 -10.33
CA LEU A 65 9.86 -8.40 -9.89
C LEU A 65 9.25 -7.03 -10.22
N GLY A 66 8.68 -6.86 -11.41
CA GLY A 66 7.99 -5.64 -11.80
C GLY A 66 6.81 -5.32 -10.89
N GLU A 67 5.98 -6.32 -10.60
CA GLU A 67 4.85 -6.19 -9.67
C GLU A 67 5.33 -5.83 -8.25
N LYS A 68 6.38 -6.48 -7.77
CA LYS A 68 6.98 -6.19 -6.45
C LYS A 68 7.46 -4.74 -6.36
N LEU A 69 8.15 -4.25 -7.38
CA LEU A 69 8.66 -2.87 -7.41
C LEU A 69 7.51 -1.85 -7.45
N MET A 70 6.43 -2.15 -8.19
CA MET A 70 5.22 -1.32 -8.21
C MET A 70 4.58 -1.22 -6.81
N LEU A 71 4.38 -2.36 -6.14
CA LEU A 71 3.84 -2.37 -4.77
C LEU A 71 4.76 -1.64 -3.79
N GLN A 72 6.08 -1.80 -3.94
CA GLN A 72 7.06 -1.08 -3.11
C GLN A 72 6.97 0.43 -3.33
N GLN A 73 6.79 0.89 -4.58
CA GLN A 73 6.58 2.30 -4.87
C GLN A 73 5.30 2.85 -4.24
N MET A 74 4.21 2.08 -4.23
CA MET A 74 2.96 2.47 -3.57
C MET A 74 3.16 2.64 -2.06
N VAL A 75 3.82 1.69 -1.39
CA VAL A 75 4.16 1.78 0.04
C VAL A 75 5.00 3.01 0.34
N MET A 76 6.06 3.26 -0.44
CA MET A 76 6.91 4.46 -0.25
C MET A 76 6.13 5.78 -0.35
N ILE A 77 5.13 5.86 -1.22
CA ILE A 77 4.27 7.05 -1.33
C ILE A 77 3.44 7.21 -0.05
N LEU A 78 2.83 6.13 0.45
CA LEU A 78 2.02 6.16 1.67
C LEU A 78 2.88 6.55 2.89
N GLU A 79 4.05 5.93 3.06
CA GLU A 79 5.04 6.26 4.10
C GLU A 79 5.46 7.73 4.04
N SER A 80 5.68 8.27 2.83
CA SER A 80 6.06 9.69 2.65
C SER A 80 5.00 10.68 3.11
N HIS A 81 3.75 10.22 3.21
CA HIS A 81 2.61 10.98 3.73
C HIS A 81 2.29 10.66 5.20
N GLY A 82 3.14 9.90 5.89
CA GLY A 82 2.95 9.52 7.29
C GLY A 82 1.88 8.44 7.49
N LEU A 83 1.51 7.72 6.44
CA LEU A 83 0.58 6.58 6.51
C LEU A 83 1.39 5.29 6.70
N THR A 84 2.05 5.15 7.86
CA THR A 84 2.72 3.94 8.39
C THR A 84 3.26 4.19 9.79
#